data_AF-A0A971S8A7-F1
#
_entry.id   AF-A0A971S8A7-F1
#
_cell.length_a   1.000
_cell.length_b   1.000
_cell.length_c   1.000
_cell.angle_alpha   90.00
_cell.angle_beta   90.00
_cell.angle_gamma   90.00
#
_symmetry.space_group_name_H-M   'P 1'
#
loop_
_entity.id
_entity.type
_entity.pdbx_description
1 polymer ?
#
loop_
_entity_poly.entity_id
_entity_poly.type
_entity_poly.pdbx_seq_one_letter_code
_entity_poly.pdbx_strand_id
1 'polypeptide(L)'
;ENYVKIFSPIEPNKDIIKAGEDTKKGSILVEQGDVLTPGVLGQISSQGIEFVNVYKKPLIGIGVTGSELLNSKEELTPGKIFETNSITFKGIFQNLGFEVKIYDIIPDEEEKIKKFIDESINEVDILVTTGGASVGDYDYAVSTLQDLGGEVLFWKTAMKPGGSIVASRYKNKTILGLSGNPGAAILGMYRVCLPYLKKLLGRRELFSKTIDVILKEDVNKKSPRVRILRGYLEFINGKVYFAEKSFQGNGILSSFIECDCFAEIPAGSYEVKAGTILKAYRVGSIFGSIGE
;
A
#
# COMPACT_ATOMS: atom_id res chain seq x y z
N GLU A 1 10.00 63.40 -20.20
CA GLU A 1 11.43 63.18 -19.87
C GLU A 1 11.89 61.90 -20.58
N ASN A 2 13.05 61.92 -21.24
CA ASN A 2 13.52 60.83 -22.13
C ASN A 2 14.85 60.20 -21.66
N TYR A 3 15.17 60.26 -20.37
CA TYR A 3 16.41 59.69 -19.83
C TYR A 3 16.15 58.85 -18.59
N VAL A 4 16.92 57.76 -18.46
CA VAL A 4 16.97 56.88 -17.28
C VAL A 4 18.31 57.09 -16.57
N LYS A 5 18.29 57.14 -15.24
CA LYS A 5 19.49 57.21 -14.40
C LYS A 5 19.75 55.86 -13.74
N ILE A 6 20.99 55.39 -13.81
CA ILE A 6 21.47 54.21 -13.08
C ILE A 6 22.25 54.71 -11.87
N PHE A 7 21.83 54.32 -10.66
CA PHE A 7 22.35 54.87 -9.40
C PHE A 7 23.53 54.10 -8.82
N SER A 8 23.89 52.94 -9.39
CA SER A 8 25.01 52.11 -8.94
C SER A 8 25.65 51.34 -10.11
N PRO A 9 26.96 51.01 -10.04
CA PRO A 9 27.60 50.18 -11.05
C PRO A 9 26.98 48.77 -11.05
N ILE A 10 26.81 48.19 -12.24
CA ILE A 10 26.25 46.85 -12.47
C ILE A 10 27.38 45.96 -13.02
N GLU A 11 27.52 44.76 -12.45
CA GLU A 11 28.50 43.78 -12.94
C GLU A 11 28.11 43.25 -14.33
N PRO A 12 29.09 42.95 -15.21
CA PRO A 12 28.81 42.31 -16.49
C PRO A 12 28.00 41.01 -16.31
N ASN A 13 26.91 40.88 -17.07
CA ASN A 13 25.97 39.75 -17.03
C ASN A 13 25.13 39.62 -15.76
N LYS A 14 25.10 40.64 -14.88
CA LYS A 14 24.15 40.67 -13.79
C LYS A 14 22.72 40.72 -14.35
N ASP A 15 21.84 39.92 -13.76
CA ASP A 15 20.41 39.81 -14.14
C ASP A 15 20.17 39.35 -15.60
N ILE A 16 21.14 38.67 -16.22
CA ILE A 16 20.99 38.01 -17.53
C ILE A 16 20.75 36.51 -17.33
N ILE A 17 19.60 36.02 -17.77
CA ILE A 17 19.29 34.58 -17.81
C ILE A 17 19.92 33.98 -19.07
N LYS A 18 20.80 32.99 -18.90
CA LYS A 18 21.52 32.38 -20.03
C LYS A 18 20.69 31.30 -20.71
N ALA A 19 20.92 31.12 -22.01
CA ALA A 19 20.32 30.01 -22.74
C ALA A 19 20.73 28.67 -22.12
N GLY A 20 19.75 27.85 -21.76
CA GLY A 20 19.96 26.55 -21.11
C GLY A 20 20.50 26.63 -19.69
N GLU A 21 20.29 27.75 -18.98
CA GLU A 21 20.63 27.91 -17.57
C GLU A 21 19.92 26.88 -16.69
N ASP A 22 18.63 26.66 -16.94
CA ASP A 22 17.83 25.64 -16.27
C ASP A 22 18.01 24.26 -16.92
N THR A 23 17.67 24.14 -18.21
CA THR A 23 17.76 22.87 -18.94
C THR A 23 18.46 23.04 -20.27
N LYS A 24 19.56 22.29 -20.48
CA LYS A 24 20.30 22.29 -21.75
C LYS A 24 19.61 21.41 -22.79
N LYS A 25 19.75 21.80 -24.07
CA LYS A 25 19.29 20.97 -25.19
C LYS A 25 19.94 19.58 -25.13
N GLY A 26 19.13 18.54 -25.25
CA GLY A 26 19.58 17.14 -25.22
C GLY A 26 19.64 16.53 -23.82
N SER A 27 19.35 17.28 -22.76
CA SER A 27 19.20 16.73 -21.41
C SER A 27 18.00 15.79 -21.33
N ILE A 28 18.15 14.72 -20.54
CA ILE A 28 17.03 13.88 -20.12
C ILE A 28 16.23 14.65 -19.07
N LEU A 29 14.94 14.88 -19.34
CA LEU A 29 14.04 15.57 -18.40
C LEU A 29 13.51 14.61 -17.32
N VAL A 30 13.18 13.39 -17.74
CA VAL A 30 12.60 12.33 -16.90
C VAL A 30 13.08 10.98 -17.39
N GLU A 31 13.29 10.05 -16.47
CA GLU A 31 13.63 8.66 -16.77
C GLU A 31 12.39 7.76 -16.68
N GLN A 32 12.44 6.62 -17.38
CA GLN A 32 11.41 5.60 -17.26
C GLN A 32 11.30 5.12 -15.79
N GLY A 33 10.08 5.14 -15.26
CA GLY A 33 9.79 4.75 -13.88
C GLY A 33 9.76 5.92 -12.89
N ASP A 34 10.01 7.15 -13.36
CA ASP A 34 9.77 8.35 -12.57
C ASP A 34 8.28 8.61 -12.36
N VAL A 35 7.97 9.15 -11.17
CA VAL A 35 6.62 9.61 -10.85
C VAL A 35 6.46 11.02 -11.38
N LEU A 36 5.43 11.25 -12.19
CA LEU A 36 5.10 12.58 -12.71
C LEU A 36 4.49 13.44 -11.59
N THR A 37 5.35 14.12 -10.83
CA THR A 37 4.97 15.12 -9.82
C THR A 37 4.65 16.47 -10.47
N PRO A 38 4.06 17.44 -9.75
CA PRO A 38 3.77 18.75 -10.32
C PRO A 38 5.01 19.45 -10.91
N GLY A 39 6.17 19.35 -10.25
CA GLY A 39 7.41 19.92 -10.75
C GLY A 39 7.90 19.25 -12.04
N VAL A 40 7.81 17.92 -12.09
CA VAL A 40 8.15 17.13 -13.30
C VAL A 40 7.23 17.49 -14.47
N LEU A 41 5.93 17.59 -14.24
CA LEU A 41 4.96 18.00 -15.27
C LEU A 41 5.23 19.43 -15.75
N GLY A 42 5.58 20.34 -14.84
CA GLY A 42 5.97 21.71 -15.19
C GLY A 42 7.22 21.75 -16.07
N GLN A 43 8.22 20.92 -15.76
CA GLN A 43 9.44 20.81 -16.56
C GLN A 43 9.17 20.22 -17.95
N ILE A 44 8.32 19.19 -18.07
CA ILE A 44 7.92 18.63 -19.36
C ILE A 44 7.18 19.69 -20.20
N SER A 45 6.22 20.38 -19.58
CA SER A 45 5.42 21.42 -20.24
C SER A 45 6.25 22.62 -20.67
N SER A 46 7.27 23.02 -19.88
CA SER A 46 8.15 24.14 -20.23
C SER A 46 8.99 23.89 -21.48
N GLN A 47 9.13 22.62 -21.90
CA GLN A 47 9.79 22.23 -23.15
C GLN A 47 8.81 22.11 -24.33
N GLY A 48 7.52 22.44 -24.16
CA GLY A 48 6.50 22.35 -25.20
C GLY A 48 6.05 20.91 -25.50
N ILE A 49 6.25 19.98 -24.57
CA ILE A 49 5.84 18.58 -24.71
C ILE A 49 4.42 18.42 -24.16
N GLU A 50 3.47 18.07 -25.03
CA GLU A 50 2.05 17.92 -24.67
C GLU A 50 1.72 16.53 -24.12
N PHE A 51 2.29 15.48 -24.71
CA PHE A 51 1.99 14.09 -24.36
C PHE A 51 3.25 13.32 -23.98
N VAL A 52 3.12 12.44 -22.98
CA VAL A 52 4.16 11.50 -22.55
C VAL A 52 3.57 10.10 -22.39
N ASN A 53 4.38 9.09 -22.70
CA ASN A 53 4.02 7.70 -22.49
C ASN A 53 4.10 7.36 -21.00
N VAL A 54 3.05 6.75 -20.46
CA VAL A 54 2.96 6.34 -19.05
C VAL A 54 2.56 4.87 -18.93
N TYR A 55 2.87 4.28 -17.79
CA TYR A 55 2.38 2.93 -17.46
C TYR A 55 0.87 2.95 -17.23
N LYS A 56 0.15 2.05 -17.90
CA LYS A 56 -1.27 1.82 -17.66
C LYS A 56 -1.46 1.28 -16.24
N LYS A 57 -2.42 1.85 -15.51
CA LYS A 57 -2.81 1.33 -14.20
C LYS A 57 -3.65 0.05 -14.38
N PRO A 58 -3.32 -1.05 -13.68
CA PRO A 58 -4.15 -2.26 -13.72
C PRO A 58 -5.51 -2.02 -13.05
N LEU A 59 -6.56 -2.63 -13.60
CA LEU A 59 -7.85 -2.76 -12.94
C LEU A 59 -7.77 -3.85 -11.88
N ILE A 60 -8.14 -3.52 -10.64
CA ILE A 60 -8.10 -4.46 -9.50
C ILE A 60 -9.52 -4.96 -9.20
N GLY A 61 -9.72 -6.28 -9.25
CA GLY A 61 -10.93 -6.94 -8.75
C GLY A 61 -10.80 -7.29 -7.28
N ILE A 62 -11.87 -7.15 -6.49
CA ILE A 62 -11.90 -7.56 -5.08
C ILE A 62 -13.05 -8.54 -4.85
N GLY A 63 -12.71 -9.79 -4.52
CA GLY A 63 -13.64 -10.81 -4.06
C GLY A 63 -13.49 -11.06 -2.57
N VAL A 64 -14.60 -11.28 -1.87
CA VAL A 64 -14.57 -11.61 -0.43
C VAL A 64 -15.36 -12.89 -0.19
N THR A 65 -14.74 -13.84 0.51
CA THR A 65 -15.38 -15.09 0.91
C THR A 65 -15.61 -15.13 2.41
N GLY A 66 -16.72 -15.74 2.84
CA GLY A 66 -16.97 -15.96 4.27
C GLY A 66 -18.43 -16.23 4.54
N SER A 67 -18.71 -17.38 5.13
CA SER A 67 -20.07 -17.75 5.54
C SER A 67 -20.58 -16.92 6.71
N GLU A 68 -19.71 -16.23 7.44
CA GLU A 68 -20.02 -15.30 8.52
C GLU A 68 -20.40 -13.90 8.04
N LEU A 69 -20.16 -13.57 6.76
CA LEU A 69 -20.23 -12.20 6.27
C LEU A 69 -21.66 -11.79 5.87
N LEU A 70 -21.95 -10.51 6.10
CA LEU A 70 -23.17 -9.82 5.67
C LEU A 70 -22.81 -8.53 4.94
N ASN A 71 -23.64 -8.16 3.97
CA ASN A 71 -23.59 -6.83 3.39
C ASN A 71 -24.07 -5.76 4.38
N SER A 72 -23.63 -4.53 4.20
CA SER A 72 -23.95 -3.38 5.07
C SER A 72 -25.45 -3.04 5.20
N LYS A 73 -26.30 -3.58 4.32
CA LYS A 73 -27.76 -3.35 4.32
C LYS A 73 -28.55 -4.46 5.00
N GLU A 74 -27.90 -5.56 5.38
CA GLU A 74 -28.55 -6.72 5.99
C GLU A 74 -28.68 -6.54 7.51
N GLU A 75 -29.60 -7.27 8.12
CA GLU A 75 -29.78 -7.27 9.57
C GLU A 75 -28.75 -8.20 10.23
N LEU A 76 -28.15 -7.74 11.33
CA LEU A 76 -27.16 -8.52 12.07
C LEU A 76 -27.83 -9.71 12.76
N THR A 77 -27.39 -10.92 12.42
CA THR A 77 -27.86 -12.17 13.03
C THR A 77 -26.76 -12.88 13.82
N PRO A 78 -27.10 -13.78 14.76
CA PRO A 78 -26.10 -14.46 15.59
C PRO A 78 -25.02 -15.16 14.76
N GLY A 79 -23.75 -14.92 15.10
CA GLY A 79 -22.60 -15.51 14.40
C GLY A 79 -22.23 -14.83 13.08
N LYS A 80 -22.95 -13.78 12.67
CA LYS A 80 -22.61 -12.97 11.50
C LYS A 80 -21.88 -11.68 11.86
N ILE A 81 -21.09 -11.18 10.93
CA ILE A 81 -20.40 -9.89 10.99
C ILE A 81 -20.54 -9.16 9.64
N PHE A 82 -20.45 -7.83 9.67
CA PHE A 82 -20.44 -7.04 8.43
C PHE A 82 -19.11 -7.17 7.69
N GLU A 83 -19.20 -7.32 6.37
CA GLU A 83 -18.05 -7.29 5.47
C GLU A 83 -17.45 -5.87 5.44
N THR A 84 -16.14 -5.76 5.66
CA THR A 84 -15.44 -4.46 5.73
C THR A 84 -14.18 -4.38 4.87
N ASN A 85 -13.63 -5.51 4.41
CA ASN A 85 -12.41 -5.56 3.64
C ASN A 85 -12.59 -4.96 2.25
N SER A 86 -13.68 -5.27 1.55
CA SER A 86 -13.89 -4.81 0.17
C SER A 86 -13.90 -3.28 0.07
N ILE A 87 -14.64 -2.62 0.95
CA ILE A 87 -14.72 -1.16 1.00
C ILE A 87 -13.41 -0.53 1.49
N THR A 88 -12.72 -1.16 2.45
CA THR A 88 -11.42 -0.70 2.96
C THR A 88 -10.36 -0.74 1.86
N PHE A 89 -10.25 -1.87 1.15
CA PHE A 89 -9.29 -2.01 0.06
C PHE A 89 -9.63 -1.16 -1.15
N LYS A 90 -10.92 -0.97 -1.47
CA LYS A 90 -11.32 0.01 -2.48
C LYS A 90 -10.80 1.40 -2.15
N GLY A 91 -11.00 1.89 -0.92
CA GLY A 91 -10.48 3.19 -0.49
C GLY A 91 -8.96 3.29 -0.59
N ILE A 92 -8.24 2.26 -0.12
CA ILE A 92 -6.77 2.22 -0.19
C ILE A 92 -6.28 2.24 -1.65
N PHE A 93 -6.83 1.39 -2.52
CA PHE A 93 -6.41 1.33 -3.92
C PHE A 93 -6.78 2.60 -4.69
N GLN A 94 -7.92 3.22 -4.38
CA GLN A 94 -8.31 4.52 -4.95
C GLN A 94 -7.37 5.65 -4.51
N ASN A 95 -6.93 5.69 -3.24
CA ASN A 95 -5.91 6.64 -2.77
C ASN A 95 -4.57 6.46 -3.48
N LEU A 96 -4.24 5.22 -3.85
CA LEU A 96 -3.07 4.90 -4.68
C LEU A 96 -3.30 5.15 -6.19
N GLY A 97 -4.52 5.58 -6.56
CA GLY A 97 -4.91 5.98 -7.90
C GLY A 97 -5.36 4.84 -8.80
N PHE A 98 -5.59 3.63 -8.29
CA PHE A 98 -6.07 2.48 -9.07
C PHE A 98 -7.60 2.49 -9.23
N GLU A 99 -8.06 1.89 -10.32
CA GLU A 99 -9.46 1.55 -10.52
C GLU A 99 -9.78 0.20 -9.87
N VAL A 100 -10.98 0.07 -9.30
CA VAL A 100 -11.37 -1.08 -8.49
C VAL A 100 -12.76 -1.56 -8.86
N LYS A 101 -12.90 -2.86 -9.12
CA LYS A 101 -14.17 -3.57 -9.26
C LYS A 101 -14.41 -4.42 -8.01
N ILE A 102 -15.51 -4.18 -7.29
CA ILE A 102 -15.93 -5.02 -6.16
C ILE A 102 -16.95 -6.04 -6.67
N TYR A 103 -16.79 -7.28 -6.22
CA TYR A 103 -17.75 -8.37 -6.44
C TYR A 103 -18.58 -8.62 -5.19
N ASP A 104 -19.71 -9.32 -5.36
CA ASP A 104 -20.55 -9.75 -4.25
C ASP A 104 -19.79 -10.73 -3.33
N ILE A 105 -20.28 -10.88 -2.10
CA ILE A 105 -19.76 -11.86 -1.15
C ILE A 105 -19.93 -13.25 -1.74
N ILE A 106 -18.82 -13.98 -1.86
CA ILE A 106 -18.77 -15.32 -2.40
C ILE A 106 -19.02 -16.32 -1.26
N PRO A 107 -19.98 -17.25 -1.42
CA PRO A 107 -20.20 -18.30 -0.43
C PRO A 107 -18.95 -19.16 -0.25
N ASP A 108 -18.77 -19.65 0.96
CA ASP A 108 -17.61 -20.46 1.35
C ASP A 108 -17.76 -21.92 0.88
N GLU A 109 -17.87 -22.09 -0.43
CA GLU A 109 -18.02 -23.36 -1.13
C GLU A 109 -17.01 -23.42 -2.27
N GLU A 110 -16.20 -24.47 -2.30
CA GLU A 110 -15.07 -24.60 -3.22
C GLU A 110 -15.45 -24.39 -4.69
N GLU A 111 -16.52 -25.02 -5.17
CA GLU A 111 -16.99 -24.88 -6.55
C GLU A 111 -17.44 -23.45 -6.88
N LYS A 112 -18.03 -22.73 -5.92
CA LYS A 112 -18.43 -21.33 -6.12
C LYS A 112 -17.21 -20.40 -6.14
N ILE A 113 -16.20 -20.67 -5.31
CA ILE A 113 -14.93 -19.93 -5.31
C ILE A 113 -14.17 -20.18 -6.63
N LYS A 114 -14.09 -21.44 -7.09
CA LYS A 114 -13.47 -21.81 -8.37
C LYS A 114 -14.13 -21.07 -9.53
N LYS A 115 -15.47 -21.14 -9.61
CA LYS A 115 -16.25 -20.45 -10.63
C LYS A 115 -16.03 -18.94 -10.58
N PHE A 116 -16.09 -18.34 -9.38
CA PHE A 116 -15.83 -16.92 -9.20
C PHE A 116 -14.46 -16.50 -9.72
N ILE A 117 -13.40 -17.23 -9.33
CA ILE A 117 -12.04 -16.95 -9.80
C ILE A 117 -11.96 -17.06 -11.33
N ASP A 118 -12.53 -18.11 -11.91
CA ASP A 118 -12.45 -18.37 -13.35
C ASP A 118 -13.14 -17.30 -14.21
N GLU A 119 -14.29 -16.80 -13.74
CA GLU A 119 -15.08 -15.76 -14.41
C GLU A 119 -14.45 -14.38 -14.20
N SER A 120 -14.20 -14.00 -12.93
CA SER A 120 -13.74 -12.65 -12.56
C SER A 120 -12.36 -12.32 -13.10
N ILE A 121 -11.44 -13.30 -13.19
CA ILE A 121 -10.07 -13.06 -13.66
C ILE A 121 -10.03 -12.56 -15.11
N ASN A 122 -11.06 -12.82 -15.93
CA ASN A 122 -11.10 -12.31 -17.29
C ASN A 122 -11.46 -10.82 -17.36
N GLU A 123 -12.08 -10.27 -16.32
CA GLU A 123 -12.61 -8.92 -16.29
C GLU A 123 -11.66 -7.88 -15.67
N VAL A 124 -10.61 -8.34 -14.98
CA VAL A 124 -9.67 -7.49 -14.23
C VAL A 124 -8.22 -7.86 -14.53
N ASP A 125 -7.26 -6.98 -14.27
CA ASP A 125 -5.84 -7.27 -14.49
C ASP A 125 -5.20 -8.00 -13.29
N ILE A 126 -5.74 -7.74 -12.08
CA ILE A 126 -5.33 -8.35 -10.82
C ILE A 126 -6.58 -8.67 -10.02
N LEU A 127 -6.64 -9.86 -9.43
CA LEU A 127 -7.70 -10.23 -8.50
C LEU A 127 -7.13 -10.26 -7.08
N VAL A 128 -7.78 -9.55 -6.16
CA VAL A 128 -7.51 -9.61 -4.72
C VAL A 128 -8.65 -10.36 -4.07
N THR A 129 -8.35 -11.40 -3.31
CA THR A 129 -9.33 -12.12 -2.51
C THR A 129 -9.06 -11.90 -1.04
N THR A 130 -10.12 -11.85 -0.22
CA THR A 130 -10.01 -11.77 1.24
C THR A 130 -11.03 -12.71 1.87
N GLY A 131 -10.69 -13.33 2.99
CA GLY A 131 -11.54 -14.39 3.57
C GLY A 131 -11.01 -15.78 3.30
N GLY A 132 -11.73 -16.83 3.74
CA GLY A 132 -11.28 -18.23 3.60
C GLY A 132 -9.95 -18.48 4.31
N ALA A 133 -9.84 -17.98 5.54
CA ALA A 133 -8.57 -17.68 6.19
C ALA A 133 -8.51 -18.14 7.65
N SER A 134 -9.23 -19.19 8.02
CA SER A 134 -8.97 -19.93 9.27
C SER A 134 -7.77 -20.87 9.12
N VAL A 135 -7.36 -21.48 10.22
CA VAL A 135 -6.31 -22.51 10.25
C VAL A 135 -6.89 -23.78 9.62
N GLY A 136 -6.85 -23.86 8.29
CA GLY A 136 -7.43 -24.92 7.46
C GLY A 136 -7.87 -24.39 6.10
N ASP A 137 -8.43 -23.19 6.06
CA ASP A 137 -9.02 -22.59 4.85
C ASP A 137 -7.98 -22.07 3.84
N TYR A 138 -6.78 -21.72 4.30
CA TYR A 138 -5.71 -21.34 3.37
C TYR A 138 -5.20 -22.51 2.53
N ASP A 139 -5.34 -23.74 3.02
CA ASP A 139 -5.05 -24.92 2.23
C ASP A 139 -6.09 -25.06 1.10
N TYR A 140 -7.35 -24.64 1.34
CA TYR A 140 -8.38 -24.55 0.31
C TYR A 140 -8.08 -23.49 -0.75
N ALA A 141 -7.58 -22.31 -0.37
CA ALA A 141 -7.22 -21.28 -1.35
C ALA A 141 -6.09 -21.78 -2.29
N VAL A 142 -5.09 -22.46 -1.71
CA VAL A 142 -3.98 -23.08 -2.46
C VAL A 142 -4.48 -24.23 -3.34
N SER A 143 -5.29 -25.14 -2.81
CA SER A 143 -5.82 -26.28 -3.58
C SER A 143 -6.78 -25.84 -4.68
N THR A 144 -7.69 -24.89 -4.41
CA THR A 144 -8.61 -24.30 -5.40
C THR A 144 -7.84 -23.75 -6.60
N LEU A 145 -6.74 -23.02 -6.33
CA LEU A 145 -5.91 -22.47 -7.39
C LEU A 145 -5.16 -23.57 -8.17
N GLN A 146 -4.64 -24.59 -7.49
CA GLN A 146 -3.99 -25.72 -8.14
C GLN A 146 -4.96 -26.51 -9.03
N ASP A 147 -6.18 -26.73 -8.57
CA ASP A 147 -7.24 -27.43 -9.29
C ASP A 147 -7.71 -26.68 -10.54
N LEU A 148 -7.74 -25.35 -10.49
CA LEU A 148 -7.96 -24.52 -11.67
C LEU A 148 -6.78 -24.57 -12.66
N GLY A 149 -5.67 -25.22 -12.33
CA GLY A 149 -4.44 -25.21 -13.13
C GLY A 149 -3.61 -23.94 -12.96
N GLY A 150 -3.82 -23.21 -11.85
CA GLY A 150 -3.03 -22.06 -11.44
C GLY A 150 -1.72 -22.45 -10.76
N GLU A 151 -0.78 -21.51 -10.77
CA GLU A 151 0.54 -21.63 -10.16
C GLU A 151 0.57 -20.83 -8.84
N VAL A 152 0.88 -21.48 -7.72
CA VAL A 152 1.14 -20.77 -6.46
C VAL A 152 2.59 -20.30 -6.42
N LEU A 153 2.79 -18.98 -6.37
CA LEU A 153 4.11 -18.36 -6.40
C LEU A 153 4.77 -18.35 -5.02
N PHE A 154 3.98 -18.03 -3.98
CA PHE A 154 4.39 -18.22 -2.59
C PHE A 154 3.17 -18.30 -1.68
N TRP A 155 3.40 -18.88 -0.50
CA TRP A 155 2.41 -18.95 0.56
C TRP A 155 3.07 -18.64 1.90
N LYS A 156 2.42 -17.74 2.64
CA LYS A 156 2.85 -17.19 3.93
C LYS A 156 4.13 -16.36 3.86
N THR A 157 4.20 -15.40 4.76
CA THR A 157 5.39 -14.59 5.01
C THR A 157 5.74 -14.61 6.49
N ALA A 158 7.01 -14.41 6.81
CA ALA A 158 7.52 -14.43 8.18
C ALA A 158 7.26 -13.09 8.90
N MET A 159 6.01 -12.62 8.91
CA MET A 159 5.60 -11.39 9.59
C MET A 159 4.31 -11.55 10.43
N LYS A 160 4.07 -10.60 11.32
CA LYS A 160 2.86 -10.52 12.15
C LYS A 160 2.46 -9.07 12.42
N PRO A 161 1.19 -8.68 12.27
CA PRO A 161 0.11 -9.38 11.56
C PRO A 161 0.39 -9.52 10.05
N GLY A 162 -0.52 -10.17 9.32
CA GLY A 162 -0.49 -10.22 7.85
C GLY A 162 0.39 -11.31 7.23
N GLY A 163 0.99 -12.18 8.05
CA GLY A 163 1.80 -13.29 7.56
C GLY A 163 1.03 -14.31 6.71
N SER A 164 -0.30 -14.35 6.80
CA SER A 164 -1.14 -15.20 5.96
C SER A 164 -1.52 -14.46 4.69
N ILE A 165 -0.79 -14.74 3.62
CA ILE A 165 -0.97 -14.20 2.29
C ILE A 165 -0.55 -15.28 1.28
N VAL A 166 -1.26 -15.36 0.16
CA VAL A 166 -0.90 -16.19 -0.98
C VAL A 166 -0.83 -15.30 -2.22
N ALA A 167 0.20 -15.52 -3.04
CA ALA A 167 0.20 -15.00 -4.40
C ALA A 167 0.24 -16.16 -5.38
N SER A 168 -0.57 -16.07 -6.40
CA SER A 168 -0.66 -17.07 -7.45
C SER A 168 -0.84 -16.42 -8.82
N ARG A 169 -0.65 -17.22 -9.85
CA ARG A 169 -0.87 -16.87 -11.24
C ARG A 169 -1.89 -17.82 -11.84
N TYR A 170 -2.89 -17.27 -12.49
CA TYR A 170 -3.89 -18.03 -13.24
C TYR A 170 -4.27 -17.26 -14.51
N LYS A 171 -4.34 -17.95 -15.66
CA LYS A 171 -4.55 -17.34 -16.99
C LYS A 171 -3.66 -16.09 -17.24
N ASN A 172 -2.39 -16.18 -16.88
CA ASN A 172 -1.39 -15.08 -16.94
C ASN A 172 -1.71 -13.83 -16.10
N LYS A 173 -2.66 -13.90 -15.18
CA LYS A 173 -3.03 -12.82 -14.27
C LYS A 173 -2.73 -13.19 -12.83
N THR A 174 -2.51 -12.17 -12.01
CA THR A 174 -2.10 -12.36 -10.61
C THR A 174 -3.30 -12.38 -9.71
N ILE A 175 -3.31 -13.32 -8.77
CA ILE A 175 -4.29 -13.41 -7.70
C ILE A 175 -3.57 -13.25 -6.36
N LEU A 176 -4.04 -12.33 -5.52
CA LEU A 176 -3.48 -12.02 -4.21
C LEU A 176 -4.52 -12.35 -3.14
N GLY A 177 -4.34 -13.47 -2.45
CA GLY A 177 -5.20 -13.88 -1.35
C GLY A 177 -4.69 -13.30 -0.03
N LEU A 178 -5.50 -12.46 0.59
CA LEU A 178 -5.24 -11.77 1.85
C LEU A 178 -6.07 -12.39 2.99
N SER A 179 -5.61 -12.15 4.21
CA SER A 179 -6.33 -12.56 5.41
C SER A 179 -7.76 -12.02 5.47
N GLY A 180 -8.71 -12.82 5.96
CA GLY A 180 -10.06 -12.34 6.28
C GLY A 180 -10.08 -11.32 7.43
N ASN A 181 -9.12 -11.39 8.36
CA ASN A 181 -8.98 -10.38 9.41
C ASN A 181 -8.49 -9.04 8.84
N PRO A 182 -9.25 -7.94 8.98
CA PRO A 182 -8.98 -6.68 8.28
C PRO A 182 -7.60 -6.08 8.58
N GLY A 183 -7.19 -6.04 9.85
CA GLY A 183 -5.90 -5.46 10.21
C GLY A 183 -4.71 -6.28 9.71
N ALA A 184 -4.83 -7.60 9.69
CA ALA A 184 -3.83 -8.46 9.06
C ALA A 184 -3.83 -8.32 7.53
N ALA A 185 -5.01 -8.20 6.92
CA ALA A 185 -5.18 -8.01 5.49
C ALA A 185 -4.49 -6.72 5.01
N ILE A 186 -4.72 -5.60 5.71
CA ILE A 186 -4.14 -4.29 5.38
C ILE A 186 -2.62 -4.33 5.47
N LEU A 187 -2.06 -4.94 6.53
CA LEU A 187 -0.60 -5.06 6.67
C LEU A 187 0.00 -6.01 5.62
N GLY A 188 -0.71 -7.08 5.27
CA GLY A 188 -0.38 -7.96 4.14
C GLY A 188 -0.32 -7.21 2.81
N MET A 189 -1.38 -6.46 2.51
CA MET A 189 -1.46 -5.61 1.32
C MET A 189 -0.33 -4.58 1.30
N TYR A 190 -0.09 -3.89 2.41
CA TYR A 190 0.96 -2.87 2.49
C TYR A 190 2.35 -3.46 2.27
N ARG A 191 2.67 -4.58 2.91
CA ARG A 191 4.04 -5.11 2.89
C ARG A 191 4.36 -5.90 1.62
N VAL A 192 3.34 -6.47 0.96
CA VAL A 192 3.53 -7.39 -0.16
C VAL A 192 2.85 -6.91 -1.42
N CYS A 193 1.54 -6.61 -1.38
CA CYS A 193 0.80 -6.21 -2.57
C CYS A 193 1.24 -4.84 -3.10
N LEU A 194 1.50 -3.86 -2.22
CA LEU A 194 1.89 -2.52 -2.64
C LEU A 194 3.24 -2.48 -3.38
N PRO A 195 4.33 -3.11 -2.91
CA PRO A 195 5.57 -3.23 -3.70
C PRO A 195 5.35 -3.88 -5.07
N TYR A 196 4.50 -4.91 -5.14
CA TYR A 196 4.14 -5.55 -6.41
C TYR A 196 3.40 -4.59 -7.36
N LEU A 197 2.39 -3.89 -6.87
CA LEU A 197 1.64 -2.89 -7.63
C LEU A 197 2.56 -1.76 -8.12
N LYS A 198 3.48 -1.28 -7.29
CA LYS A 198 4.48 -0.29 -7.70
C LYS A 198 5.39 -0.81 -8.81
N LYS A 199 5.76 -2.10 -8.78
CA LYS A 199 6.56 -2.73 -9.83
C LYS A 199 5.81 -2.78 -11.15
N LEU A 200 4.51 -3.10 -11.13
CA LEU A 200 3.67 -3.07 -12.35
C LEU A 200 3.53 -1.67 -12.94
N LEU A 201 3.54 -0.64 -12.10
CA LEU A 201 3.58 0.77 -12.52
C LEU A 201 4.99 1.23 -12.96
N GLY A 202 5.94 0.30 -13.13
CA GLY A 202 7.29 0.62 -13.57
C GLY A 202 8.14 1.38 -12.56
N ARG A 203 7.71 1.51 -11.29
CA ARG A 203 8.47 2.26 -10.29
C ARG A 203 9.80 1.58 -10.00
N ARG A 204 10.84 2.40 -9.80
CA ARG A 204 12.15 1.96 -9.31
C ARG A 204 12.12 1.69 -7.80
N GLU A 205 11.52 2.62 -7.06
CA GLU A 205 11.37 2.54 -5.61
C GLU A 205 10.10 1.74 -5.23
N LEU A 206 10.29 0.45 -4.95
CA LEU A 206 9.19 -0.46 -4.64
C LEU A 206 8.79 -0.40 -3.16
N PHE A 207 9.76 -0.34 -2.26
CA PHE A 207 9.49 -0.32 -0.83
C PHE A 207 9.35 1.11 -0.32
N SER A 208 8.54 1.29 0.71
CA SER A 208 8.41 2.58 1.38
C SER A 208 9.70 2.90 2.12
N LYS A 209 10.14 4.16 2.06
CA LYS A 209 11.28 4.63 2.84
C LYS A 209 10.98 4.52 4.33
N THR A 210 12.01 4.20 5.10
CA THR A 210 11.94 4.17 6.57
C THR A 210 12.56 5.42 7.17
N ILE A 211 12.08 5.76 8.36
CA ILE A 211 12.69 6.73 9.26
C ILE A 211 13.07 6.02 10.56
N ASP A 212 14.09 6.56 11.23
CA ASP A 212 14.43 6.14 12.59
C ASP A 212 13.54 6.88 13.59
N VAL A 213 12.92 6.13 14.49
CA VAL A 213 12.00 6.64 15.51
C VAL A 213 12.33 6.03 16.86
N ILE A 214 12.08 6.79 17.93
CA ILE A 214 12.29 6.33 19.29
C ILE A 214 11.01 5.69 19.80
N LEU A 215 11.05 4.42 20.21
CA LEU A 215 9.90 3.75 20.82
C LEU A 215 9.48 4.48 22.10
N LYS A 216 8.22 4.93 22.18
CA LYS A 216 7.72 5.71 23.32
C LYS A 216 7.46 4.87 24.56
N GLU A 217 6.94 3.65 24.39
CA GLU A 217 6.51 2.76 25.47
C GLU A 217 7.06 1.34 25.27
N ASP A 218 7.29 0.62 26.37
CA ASP A 218 7.79 -0.75 26.34
C ASP A 218 6.83 -1.68 25.56
N VAL A 219 7.39 -2.50 24.66
CA VAL A 219 6.68 -3.57 23.97
C VAL A 219 7.01 -4.90 24.64
N ASN A 220 6.15 -5.32 25.57
CA ASN A 220 6.30 -6.52 26.39
C ASN A 220 5.78 -7.79 25.70
N LYS A 221 6.16 -8.00 24.43
CA LYS A 221 5.65 -9.12 23.61
C LYS A 221 6.75 -9.76 22.77
N LYS A 222 6.98 -11.06 23.02
CA LYS A 222 7.86 -11.88 22.18
C LYS A 222 7.45 -11.80 20.71
N SER A 223 8.45 -11.63 19.85
CA SER A 223 8.30 -11.44 18.41
C SER A 223 9.19 -12.44 17.68
N PRO A 224 8.75 -13.71 17.53
CA PRO A 224 9.53 -14.75 16.83
C PRO A 224 9.67 -14.48 15.32
N ARG A 225 8.86 -13.56 14.79
CA ARG A 225 8.83 -13.08 13.40
C ARG A 225 8.86 -11.55 13.45
N VAL A 226 9.13 -10.91 12.32
CA VAL A 226 9.01 -9.45 12.21
C VAL A 226 7.60 -9.07 12.65
N ARG A 227 7.50 -8.16 13.61
CA ARG A 227 6.22 -7.66 14.08
C ARG A 227 6.04 -6.23 13.62
N ILE A 228 4.97 -6.00 12.87
CA ILE A 228 4.58 -4.69 12.40
C ILE A 228 3.56 -4.12 13.39
N LEU A 229 3.91 -3.02 14.02
CA LEU A 229 3.06 -2.27 14.94
C LEU A 229 2.41 -1.10 14.22
N ARG A 230 1.14 -0.83 14.51
CA ARG A 230 0.43 0.37 14.06
C ARG A 230 0.57 1.46 15.10
N GLY A 231 0.82 2.68 14.66
CA GLY A 231 1.03 3.78 15.57
C GLY A 231 0.94 5.13 14.89
N TYR A 232 1.38 6.13 15.63
CA TYR A 232 1.51 7.49 15.15
C TYR A 232 2.85 8.08 15.58
N LEU A 233 3.30 9.09 14.84
CA LEU A 233 4.53 9.80 15.15
C LEU A 233 4.24 10.96 16.12
N GLU A 234 5.04 11.06 17.17
CA GLU A 234 5.03 12.21 18.08
C GLU A 234 6.35 12.97 18.01
N PHE A 235 6.27 14.29 17.91
CA PHE A 235 7.44 15.17 17.85
C PHE A 235 7.61 15.86 19.20
N ILE A 236 8.63 15.43 19.96
CA ILE A 236 8.88 15.93 21.33
C ILE A 236 10.33 16.42 21.39
N ASN A 237 10.53 17.70 21.71
CA ASN A 237 11.85 18.32 21.89
C ASN A 237 12.83 18.01 20.73
N GLY A 238 12.35 18.10 19.48
CA GLY A 238 13.15 17.85 18.27
C GLY A 238 13.45 16.37 17.97
N LYS A 239 12.86 15.44 18.72
CA LYS A 239 12.97 13.99 18.48
C LYS A 239 11.63 13.42 18.01
N VAL A 240 11.71 12.38 17.19
CA VAL A 240 10.54 11.66 16.67
C VAL A 240 10.35 10.38 17.46
N TYR A 241 9.19 10.24 18.08
CA TYR A 241 8.78 9.07 18.84
C TYR A 241 7.71 8.28 18.09
N PHE A 242 7.76 6.96 18.22
CA PHE A 242 6.68 6.08 17.81
C PHE A 242 5.79 5.75 19.00
N ALA A 243 4.53 6.15 18.93
CA ALA A 243 3.50 5.79 19.89
C ALA A 243 2.61 4.67 19.31
N GLU A 244 2.56 3.53 19.99
CA GLU A 244 1.74 2.40 19.57
C GLU A 244 0.24 2.72 19.75
N LYS A 245 -0.61 2.35 18.79
CA LYS A 245 -2.06 2.38 18.99
C LYS A 245 -2.46 1.36 20.06
N SER A 246 -3.38 1.73 20.95
CA SER A 246 -3.81 0.91 22.10
C SER A 246 -4.27 -0.51 21.73
N PHE A 247 -4.72 -0.73 20.49
CA PHE A 247 -5.22 -2.01 20.03
C PHE A 247 -4.43 -2.53 18.81
N GLN A 248 -3.75 -3.66 18.98
CA GLN A 248 -2.97 -4.33 17.92
C GLN A 248 -3.55 -5.68 17.45
N GLY A 249 -4.82 -5.97 17.72
CA GLY A 249 -5.46 -7.21 17.26
C GLY A 249 -5.45 -7.34 15.73
N ASN A 250 -5.46 -8.58 15.23
CA ASN A 250 -5.46 -8.86 13.79
C ASN A 250 -6.74 -8.36 13.10
N GLY A 251 -7.88 -8.41 13.78
CA GLY A 251 -9.18 -7.94 13.26
C GLY A 251 -9.52 -6.50 13.62
N ILE A 252 -8.62 -5.76 14.26
CA ILE A 252 -8.95 -4.42 14.78
C ILE A 252 -8.71 -3.36 13.71
N LEU A 253 -9.79 -2.96 13.03
CA LEU A 253 -9.76 -1.94 11.99
C LEU A 253 -9.61 -0.51 12.56
N SER A 254 -10.16 -0.24 13.75
CA SER A 254 -10.06 1.07 14.40
C SER A 254 -8.62 1.53 14.67
N SER A 255 -7.68 0.58 14.75
CA SER A 255 -6.25 0.86 14.90
C SER A 255 -5.61 1.57 13.69
N PHE A 256 -6.31 1.64 12.55
CA PHE A 256 -5.87 2.38 11.37
C PHE A 256 -6.42 3.82 11.32
N ILE A 257 -7.38 4.16 12.17
CA ILE A 257 -7.86 5.53 12.33
C ILE A 257 -6.76 6.35 12.99
N GLU A 258 -6.36 7.46 12.36
CA GLU A 258 -5.22 8.30 12.77
C GLU A 258 -3.92 7.49 12.94
N CYS A 259 -3.75 6.42 12.15
CA CYS A 259 -2.48 5.72 12.04
C CYS A 259 -1.68 6.37 10.92
N ASP A 260 -0.60 7.07 11.27
CA ASP A 260 0.27 7.70 10.28
C ASP A 260 1.54 6.89 9.99
N CYS A 261 1.83 5.86 10.80
CA CYS A 261 3.03 5.06 10.65
C CYS A 261 2.90 3.60 11.10
N PHE A 262 3.75 2.75 10.50
CA PHE A 262 3.99 1.38 10.94
C PHE A 262 5.43 1.23 11.41
N ALA A 263 5.67 0.66 12.60
CA ALA A 263 7.02 0.37 13.09
C ALA A 263 7.32 -1.14 13.07
N GLU A 264 8.57 -1.51 12.78
CA GLU A 264 9.02 -2.90 12.80
C GLU A 264 9.77 -3.24 14.08
N ILE A 265 9.28 -4.26 14.78
CA ILE A 265 10.03 -4.97 15.81
C ILE A 265 10.76 -6.14 15.12
N PRO A 266 12.10 -6.22 15.22
CA PRO A 266 12.88 -7.29 14.61
C PRO A 266 12.45 -8.69 15.08
N ALA A 267 12.56 -9.67 14.19
CA ALA A 267 12.36 -11.07 14.55
C ALA A 267 13.38 -11.52 15.61
N GLY A 268 12.93 -12.36 16.55
CA GLY A 268 13.74 -12.81 17.69
C GLY A 268 13.67 -11.89 18.91
N SER A 269 13.09 -10.69 18.79
CA SER A 269 12.94 -9.77 19.93
C SER A 269 12.04 -10.37 21.02
N TYR A 270 12.41 -10.17 22.28
CA TYR A 270 11.61 -10.59 23.43
C TYR A 270 10.80 -9.41 23.94
N GLU A 271 11.44 -8.55 24.72
CA GLU A 271 10.91 -7.28 25.21
C GLU A 271 11.72 -6.17 24.55
N VAL A 272 11.03 -5.14 24.06
CA VAL A 272 11.69 -3.96 23.46
C VAL A 272 11.36 -2.77 24.33
N LYS A 273 12.39 -2.18 24.93
CA LYS A 273 12.23 -1.08 25.88
C LYS A 273 12.00 0.26 25.20
N ALA A 274 11.23 1.13 25.83
CA ALA A 274 11.12 2.53 25.50
C ALA A 274 12.52 3.16 25.36
N GLY A 275 12.68 4.08 24.42
CA GLY A 275 13.98 4.64 24.05
C GLY A 275 14.71 3.86 22.94
N THR A 276 14.29 2.64 22.62
CA THR A 276 14.89 1.86 21.51
C THR A 276 14.59 2.53 20.16
N ILE A 277 15.60 2.62 19.30
CA ILE A 277 15.42 3.10 17.92
C ILE A 277 14.84 1.98 17.07
N LEU A 278 13.70 2.27 16.42
CA LEU A 278 13.03 1.38 15.48
C LEU A 278 12.99 2.00 14.10
N LYS A 279 12.83 1.15 13.08
CA LYS A 279 12.47 1.59 11.73
C LYS A 279 10.96 1.73 11.65
N ALA A 280 10.50 2.89 11.20
CA ALA A 280 9.09 3.14 10.91
C ALA A 280 8.87 3.60 9.47
N TYR A 281 7.72 3.24 8.93
CA TYR A 281 7.25 3.65 7.62
C TYR A 281 6.11 4.65 7.79
N ARG A 282 6.18 5.81 7.15
CA ARG A 282 5.02 6.71 7.04
C ARG A 282 4.01 6.10 6.06
N VAL A 283 2.75 6.11 6.45
CA VAL A 283 1.64 5.52 5.67
C VAL A 283 0.46 6.47 5.47
N GLY A 284 0.60 7.72 5.88
CA GLY A 284 -0.45 8.74 5.81
C GLY A 284 -1.14 8.87 4.46
N SER A 285 -0.38 8.89 3.36
CA SER A 285 -0.93 9.00 1.99
C SER A 285 -1.75 7.78 1.55
N ILE A 286 -1.61 6.62 2.20
CA ILE A 286 -2.36 5.40 1.90
C ILE A 286 -3.73 5.44 2.59
N PHE A 287 -3.77 5.95 3.82
CA PHE A 287 -4.97 5.98 4.67
C PHE A 287 -5.67 7.34 4.69
N GLY A 288 -5.28 8.27 3.81
CA GLY A 288 -5.98 9.54 3.60
C GLY A 288 -5.60 10.67 4.55
N SER A 289 -4.43 10.62 5.22
CA SER A 289 -3.97 11.80 5.96
C SER A 289 -3.45 12.86 4.99
N ILE A 290 -4.23 13.91 4.80
CA ILE A 290 -3.78 15.19 4.25
C ILE A 290 -3.02 15.89 5.38
N GLY A 291 -1.75 15.53 5.58
CA GLY A 291 -0.94 16.05 6.66
C GLY A 291 0.50 15.60 6.51
N GLU A 292 1.21 16.22 5.56
CA GLU A 292 2.67 16.15 5.50
C GLU A 292 3.31 17.00 6.58
#